data_AF-A0A9Q9ASF5-F1
#
_entry.id   AF-A0A9Q9ASF5-F1
#
_cell.length_a   1.000
_cell.length_b   1.000
_cell.length_c   1.000
_cell.angle_alpha   90.00
_cell.angle_beta   90.00
_cell.angle_gamma   90.00
#
_symmetry.space_group_name_H-M   'P 1'
#
loop_
_entity.id
_entity.type
_entity.pdbx_description
1 polymer ?
#
loop_
_entity_poly.entity_id
_entity_poly.type
_entity_poly.pdbx_seq_one_letter_code
_entity_poly.pdbx_strand_id
1 'polypeptide(L)'
;MLGIQRYPWTTRLSVLLVALLILLIPAVRRDHSPDTELHSSQPTPSNNSTKALHPRYVLCDWEYIAAQTCQPIQPGDDHCTQAAKKGDQLLQMVTSGHAPQSQFRDPADLDRYGYTTQVQLDQGEELSGTLINALEKLRIPVDAEGWTFWSHKHLKGTAQYPATKAYFLNFANLDHGVIIADNNKGPAAMNAQAKEPVSQLVPLKQWSDVLYLAWLKVGGLSKLRKLQHVFRDNISNQATIEVMRSMVGKDHLDASDMWPGHEFRLPDVRLKAAIGTPNGNGVAWLLAQHQADVGLKTIDRVNIFNCGTEDYGTWCMYLHLADSGDPNQGSNELAPRLLSCDWARVDTQTSQPIFPGDDHCMKAAKKGEQLLSMMADCDTEASQWTRYEDLAGYGYNSRGEPLAEIATTLKPAFQQLQISSQSSHWTQFRQFHDYQARPPNQRYLATGAKFLNTINYDSGVIIAEDNYGPVFMNTLQPRPKAKDRIVPLRQWSDVIFLQWRETARTQTGGLSSLRRIEHVLRDAIANQETIELMRSMIGKEKLDDGDQWPGFHYRYPDAKLKAAVGSPNGNGIAWLVAQHKAEIGMKLIDQVNIFNCGSAKPKWCLYFHLSDAPDSSGV
;
A
#
# COMPACT_ATOMS: atom_id res chain seq x y z
N MET A 1 72.08 -12.65 -20.90
CA MET A 1 71.06 -12.86 -21.95
C MET A 1 69.75 -12.33 -21.39
N LEU A 2 69.43 -11.04 -21.61
CA LEU A 2 68.59 -10.53 -22.71
C LEU A 2 67.20 -11.21 -22.69
N GLY A 3 66.08 -10.52 -22.49
CA GLY A 3 65.83 -9.10 -22.33
C GLY A 3 64.36 -8.86 -21.97
N ILE A 4 64.15 -7.94 -21.03
CA ILE A 4 62.88 -7.27 -20.76
C ILE A 4 62.69 -6.24 -21.87
N GLN A 5 61.59 -6.31 -22.63
CA GLN A 5 61.15 -5.23 -23.51
C GLN A 5 59.87 -4.59 -22.97
N ARG A 6 60.01 -3.32 -22.59
CA ARG A 6 58.94 -2.31 -22.47
C ARG A 6 58.57 -1.78 -23.86
N TYR A 7 57.35 -1.23 -23.99
CA TYR A 7 56.91 0.00 -24.70
C TYR A 7 55.47 -0.17 -25.26
N PRO A 8 54.67 0.90 -25.51
CA PRO A 8 54.47 2.16 -24.77
C PRO A 8 53.00 2.45 -24.41
N TRP A 9 52.86 3.44 -23.55
CA TRP A 9 51.68 4.28 -23.34
C TRP A 9 51.30 5.05 -24.62
N THR A 10 50.10 4.85 -25.17
CA THR A 10 49.34 5.86 -25.95
C THR A 10 47.86 5.48 -26.02
N THR A 11 47.09 5.81 -24.97
CA THR A 11 45.61 5.76 -25.03
C THR A 11 45.03 6.84 -24.13
N ARG A 12 45.28 8.10 -24.50
CA ARG A 12 44.51 9.26 -24.03
C ARG A 12 44.31 10.23 -25.20
N LEU A 13 43.53 9.81 -26.19
CA LEU A 13 43.03 10.66 -27.28
C LEU A 13 41.93 9.95 -28.07
N SER A 14 40.82 9.60 -27.40
CA SER A 14 39.60 9.15 -28.11
C SER A 14 38.29 9.52 -27.40
N VAL A 15 38.32 10.22 -26.26
CA VAL A 15 37.10 10.60 -25.50
C VAL A 15 36.75 12.09 -25.62
N LEU A 16 37.57 12.91 -26.26
CA LEU A 16 37.35 14.36 -26.41
C LEU A 16 36.74 14.80 -27.76
N LEU A 17 36.32 13.85 -28.62
CA LEU A 17 35.79 14.15 -29.97
C LEU A 17 34.27 14.00 -30.12
N VAL A 18 33.55 13.68 -29.05
CA VAL A 18 32.06 13.65 -29.03
C VAL A 18 31.46 14.86 -28.28
N ALA A 19 32.28 15.61 -27.53
CA ALA A 19 31.82 16.80 -26.80
C ALA A 19 31.94 18.13 -27.59
N LEU A 20 32.48 18.14 -28.81
CA LEU A 20 32.77 19.37 -29.56
C LEU A 20 31.96 19.54 -30.87
N LEU A 21 30.78 18.92 -30.96
CA LEU A 21 29.89 19.01 -32.14
C LEU A 21 28.48 19.55 -31.83
N ILE A 22 28.30 20.25 -30.70
CA ILE A 22 27.06 20.99 -30.34
C ILE A 22 27.34 22.49 -30.09
N LEU A 23 28.43 23.06 -30.62
CA LEU A 23 28.75 24.50 -30.50
C LEU A 23 28.96 25.23 -31.83
N LEU A 24 28.26 24.84 -32.90
CA LEU A 24 28.24 25.59 -34.16
C LEU A 24 26.86 25.60 -34.82
N ILE A 25 25.96 26.45 -34.33
CA ILE A 25 24.97 27.15 -35.17
C ILE A 25 24.97 28.63 -34.73
N PRO A 26 25.07 29.63 -35.63
CA PRO A 26 25.28 31.02 -35.26
C PRO A 26 24.00 31.66 -34.71
N ALA A 27 24.16 32.44 -33.64
CA ALA A 27 23.18 33.39 -33.15
C ALA A 27 22.90 34.46 -34.24
N VAL A 28 21.65 34.52 -34.71
CA VAL A 28 21.17 35.68 -35.47
C VAL A 28 20.79 36.77 -34.47
N ARG A 29 21.61 37.81 -34.51
CA ARG A 29 21.49 39.12 -33.87
C ARG A 29 20.22 39.84 -34.36
N ARG A 30 19.43 40.43 -33.46
CA ARG A 30 18.61 41.62 -33.75
C ARG A 30 18.95 42.68 -32.72
N ASP A 31 19.33 43.85 -33.24
CA ASP A 31 19.95 44.96 -32.54
C ASP A 31 19.03 45.68 -31.54
N HIS A 32 19.69 46.26 -30.53
CA HIS A 32 19.28 47.42 -29.73
C HIS A 32 18.97 48.63 -30.66
N SER A 33 18.28 49.71 -30.29
CA SER A 33 18.19 50.46 -29.03
C SER A 33 17.15 51.61 -29.23
N PRO A 34 17.07 52.65 -28.38
CA PRO A 34 15.95 52.91 -27.47
C PRO A 34 15.16 54.18 -27.85
N ASP A 35 14.11 54.50 -27.10
CA ASP A 35 13.94 55.90 -26.66
C ASP A 35 13.03 56.02 -25.43
N THR A 36 13.51 56.88 -24.57
CA THR A 36 13.05 57.40 -23.28
C THR A 36 11.73 58.15 -23.38
N GLU A 37 10.87 58.06 -22.36
CA GLU A 37 10.46 59.25 -21.58
C GLU A 37 9.63 58.91 -20.33
N LEU A 38 10.04 59.53 -19.23
CA LEU A 38 9.36 59.66 -17.95
C LEU A 38 8.24 60.71 -18.08
N HIS A 39 7.04 60.42 -17.57
CA HIS A 39 6.36 61.19 -16.51
C HIS A 39 4.89 60.81 -16.37
N SER A 40 4.47 60.57 -15.12
CA SER A 40 3.30 61.18 -14.47
C SER A 40 2.57 60.19 -13.56
N SER A 41 2.76 60.43 -12.27
CA SER A 41 2.06 59.86 -11.12
C SER A 41 0.59 60.31 -11.07
N GLN A 42 -0.34 59.40 -10.78
CA GLN A 42 -1.24 59.45 -9.60
C GLN A 42 -2.14 58.19 -9.49
N PRO A 43 -2.70 57.87 -8.30
CA PRO A 43 -2.90 56.49 -7.82
C PRO A 43 -4.36 56.02 -7.78
N THR A 44 -4.57 54.69 -7.75
CA THR A 44 -5.62 53.89 -7.03
C THR A 44 -5.93 52.57 -7.78
N PRO A 45 -6.56 51.55 -7.18
CA PRO A 45 -6.46 51.04 -5.82
C PRO A 45 -5.95 49.58 -5.79
N SER A 46 -5.53 49.12 -4.62
CA SER A 46 -5.07 47.76 -4.35
C SER A 46 -6.12 46.69 -4.72
N ASN A 47 -5.84 45.89 -5.74
CA ASN A 47 -6.48 44.60 -5.95
C ASN A 47 -5.48 43.48 -5.64
N ASN A 48 -5.35 43.17 -4.35
CA ASN A 48 -4.89 41.84 -3.93
C ASN A 48 -6.02 40.85 -4.17
N SER A 49 -6.22 40.45 -5.43
CA SER A 49 -6.87 39.19 -5.75
C SER A 49 -5.76 38.22 -6.14
N THR A 50 -5.37 37.34 -5.21
CA THR A 50 -4.65 36.11 -5.53
C THR A 50 -5.53 35.31 -6.49
N LYS A 51 -5.29 35.44 -7.80
CA LYS A 51 -5.81 34.50 -8.78
C LYS A 51 -5.24 33.13 -8.41
N ALA A 52 -6.08 32.28 -7.81
CA ALA A 52 -5.78 30.87 -7.69
C ALA A 52 -5.46 30.35 -9.09
N LEU A 53 -4.21 29.96 -9.31
CA LEU A 53 -3.79 29.26 -10.52
C LEU A 53 -4.56 27.94 -10.53
N HIS A 54 -5.54 27.80 -11.42
CA HIS A 54 -6.20 26.53 -11.63
C HIS A 54 -5.17 25.49 -12.10
N PRO A 55 -5.23 24.24 -11.59
CA PRO A 55 -4.36 23.18 -12.05
C PRO A 55 -4.42 23.04 -13.58
N ARG A 56 -3.27 22.85 -14.25
CA ARG A 56 -3.23 22.62 -15.71
C ARG A 56 -3.44 21.15 -16.08
N TYR A 57 -3.72 20.29 -15.11
CA TYR A 57 -4.08 18.88 -15.31
C TYR A 57 -5.51 18.61 -14.86
N VAL A 58 -6.09 17.53 -15.40
CA VAL A 58 -7.42 17.05 -15.01
C VAL A 58 -7.30 16.33 -13.67
N LEU A 59 -8.00 16.83 -12.65
CA LEU A 59 -8.09 16.15 -11.36
C LEU A 59 -9.12 15.02 -11.47
N CYS A 60 -8.66 13.79 -11.30
CA CYS A 60 -9.51 12.60 -11.38
C CYS A 60 -10.23 12.33 -10.06
N ASP A 61 -11.47 11.85 -10.17
CA ASP A 61 -12.26 11.39 -9.03
C ASP A 61 -11.87 9.95 -8.67
N TRP A 62 -10.85 9.83 -7.81
CA TRP A 62 -10.33 8.52 -7.41
C TRP A 62 -11.33 7.68 -6.61
N GLU A 63 -12.34 8.28 -5.97
CA GLU A 63 -13.39 7.55 -5.26
C GLU A 63 -14.36 6.91 -6.26
N TYR A 64 -14.84 7.69 -7.23
CA TYR A 64 -15.63 7.17 -8.35
C TYR A 64 -14.86 6.08 -9.10
N ILE A 65 -13.59 6.33 -9.43
CA ILE A 65 -12.76 5.36 -10.15
C ILE A 65 -12.63 4.06 -9.36
N ALA A 66 -12.42 4.12 -8.04
CA ALA A 66 -12.33 2.94 -7.19
C ALA A 66 -13.57 2.04 -7.31
N ALA A 67 -14.77 2.64 -7.33
CA ALA A 67 -16.02 1.91 -7.51
C ALA A 67 -16.18 1.31 -8.93
N GLN A 68 -15.55 1.89 -9.94
CA GLN A 68 -15.64 1.45 -11.33
C GLN A 68 -14.54 0.47 -11.76
N THR A 69 -13.48 0.29 -10.95
CA THR A 69 -12.25 -0.43 -11.38
C THR A 69 -12.50 -1.86 -11.87
N CYS A 70 -13.52 -2.55 -11.34
CA CYS A 70 -13.86 -3.92 -11.72
C CYS A 70 -14.68 -4.02 -13.03
N GLN A 71 -15.08 -2.89 -13.63
CA GLN A 71 -15.86 -2.86 -14.85
C GLN A 71 -14.96 -2.83 -16.10
N PRO A 72 -15.43 -3.29 -17.28
CA PRO A 72 -14.69 -3.16 -18.52
C PRO A 72 -14.39 -1.70 -18.88
N ILE A 73 -13.28 -1.47 -19.58
CA ILE A 73 -12.93 -0.16 -20.12
C ILE A 73 -13.99 0.26 -21.14
N GLN A 74 -14.52 1.48 -21.00
CA GLN A 74 -15.55 2.05 -21.87
C GLN A 74 -14.98 3.21 -22.70
N PRO A 75 -15.51 3.48 -23.91
CA PRO A 75 -15.04 4.59 -24.75
C PRO A 75 -15.14 6.00 -24.12
N GLY A 76 -15.97 6.17 -23.08
CA GLY A 76 -16.13 7.43 -22.34
C GLY A 76 -15.34 7.54 -21.04
N ASP A 77 -14.57 6.51 -20.67
CA ASP A 77 -13.73 6.55 -19.47
C ASP A 77 -12.65 7.62 -19.63
N ASP A 78 -12.43 8.44 -18.60
CA ASP A 78 -11.29 9.37 -18.58
C ASP A 78 -9.95 8.61 -18.49
N HIS A 79 -8.85 9.32 -18.73
CA HIS A 79 -7.50 8.75 -18.74
C HIS A 79 -7.11 8.03 -17.43
N CYS A 80 -7.55 8.51 -16.25
CA CYS A 80 -7.31 7.85 -14.97
C CYS A 80 -8.18 6.60 -14.80
N THR A 81 -9.47 6.67 -15.17
CA THR A 81 -10.38 5.53 -15.16
C THR A 81 -9.84 4.41 -16.06
N GLN A 82 -9.41 4.74 -17.28
CA GLN A 82 -8.79 3.80 -18.21
C GLN A 82 -7.52 3.17 -17.63
N ALA A 83 -6.63 3.98 -17.04
CA ALA A 83 -5.41 3.50 -16.41
C ALA A 83 -5.72 2.57 -15.21
N ALA A 84 -6.66 2.94 -14.35
CA ALA A 84 -7.03 2.15 -13.18
C ALA A 84 -7.64 0.80 -13.56
N LYS A 85 -8.62 0.77 -14.47
CA LYS A 85 -9.23 -0.47 -14.98
C LYS A 85 -8.20 -1.38 -15.65
N LYS A 86 -7.33 -0.81 -16.50
CA LYS A 86 -6.24 -1.56 -17.13
C LYS A 86 -5.27 -2.12 -16.10
N GLY A 87 -4.91 -1.33 -15.08
CA GLY A 87 -4.05 -1.75 -13.99
C GLY A 87 -4.64 -2.88 -13.15
N ASP A 88 -5.94 -2.82 -12.86
CA ASP A 88 -6.66 -3.88 -12.15
C ASP A 88 -6.66 -5.18 -12.96
N GLN A 89 -6.95 -5.11 -14.26
CA GLN A 89 -6.85 -6.27 -15.16
C GLN A 89 -5.43 -6.85 -15.19
N LEU A 90 -4.40 -6.01 -15.24
CA LEU A 90 -3.00 -6.44 -15.20
C LEU A 90 -2.66 -7.12 -13.86
N LEU A 91 -3.11 -6.56 -12.74
CA LEU A 91 -2.87 -7.13 -11.41
C LEU A 91 -3.60 -8.46 -11.23
N GLN A 92 -4.83 -8.59 -11.75
CA GLN A 92 -5.54 -9.86 -11.80
C GLN A 92 -4.80 -10.90 -12.65
N MET A 93 -4.25 -10.50 -13.80
CA MET A 93 -3.43 -11.41 -14.63
C MET A 93 -2.18 -11.88 -13.87
N VAL A 94 -1.47 -10.97 -13.21
CA VAL A 94 -0.29 -11.28 -12.38
C VAL A 94 -0.63 -12.25 -11.24
N THR A 95 -1.73 -12.01 -10.52
CA THR A 95 -2.11 -12.79 -9.33
C THR A 95 -2.82 -14.10 -9.64
N SER A 96 -3.55 -14.18 -10.77
CA SER A 96 -4.27 -15.41 -11.14
C SER A 96 -3.34 -16.55 -11.55
N GLY A 97 -2.13 -16.23 -12.04
CA GLY A 97 -1.21 -17.21 -12.59
C GLY A 97 -1.60 -17.80 -13.95
N HIS A 98 -2.58 -17.21 -14.63
CA HIS A 98 -3.14 -17.72 -15.89
C HIS A 98 -2.82 -16.84 -17.11
N ALA A 99 -1.89 -15.90 -16.99
CA ALA A 99 -1.49 -15.09 -18.12
C ALA A 99 -0.79 -15.96 -19.19
N PRO A 100 -1.04 -15.73 -20.49
CA PRO A 100 -0.33 -16.43 -21.55
C PRO A 100 1.18 -16.18 -21.43
N GLN A 101 1.95 -17.26 -21.32
CA GLN A 101 3.41 -17.18 -21.32
C GLN A 101 3.89 -16.50 -22.62
N SER A 102 4.90 -15.63 -22.52
CA SER A 102 5.52 -15.04 -23.70
C SER A 102 6.17 -16.11 -24.58
N GLN A 103 6.08 -15.93 -25.89
CA GLN A 103 6.79 -16.79 -26.85
C GLN A 103 8.31 -16.55 -26.85
N PHE A 104 8.77 -15.40 -26.34
CA PHE A 104 10.17 -15.03 -26.32
C PHE A 104 10.84 -15.55 -25.06
N ARG A 105 11.62 -16.62 -25.20
CA ARG A 105 12.22 -17.34 -24.05
C ARG A 105 13.71 -17.61 -24.20
N ASP A 106 14.26 -17.35 -25.39
CA ASP A 106 15.64 -17.60 -25.73
C ASP A 106 16.35 -16.25 -25.88
N PRO A 107 17.40 -15.94 -25.09
CA PRO A 107 18.19 -14.72 -25.28
C PRO A 107 18.68 -14.47 -26.71
N ALA A 108 18.82 -15.51 -27.55
CA ALA A 108 19.13 -15.37 -28.97
C ALA A 108 18.00 -14.70 -29.78
N ASP A 109 16.77 -14.62 -29.25
CA ASP A 109 15.66 -13.90 -29.86
C ASP A 109 15.97 -12.41 -30.05
N LEU A 110 16.78 -11.80 -29.18
CA LEU A 110 17.21 -10.41 -29.38
C LEU A 110 17.92 -10.26 -30.73
N ASP A 111 18.89 -11.12 -31.03
CA ASP A 111 19.62 -11.09 -32.30
C ASP A 111 18.72 -11.56 -33.47
N ARG A 112 17.91 -12.61 -33.27
CA ARG A 112 16.98 -13.16 -34.28
C ARG A 112 15.98 -12.12 -34.77
N TYR A 113 15.52 -11.26 -33.87
CA TYR A 113 14.60 -10.17 -34.16
C TYR A 113 15.31 -8.82 -34.37
N GLY A 114 16.61 -8.83 -34.72
CA GLY A 114 17.28 -7.66 -35.28
C GLY A 114 17.75 -6.61 -34.27
N TYR A 115 17.82 -6.94 -32.97
CA TYR A 115 18.43 -6.09 -31.96
C TYR A 115 19.94 -6.20 -31.99
N THR A 116 20.61 -5.05 -31.90
CA THR A 116 22.02 -4.93 -31.53
C THR A 116 22.08 -4.74 -30.03
N THR A 117 22.75 -5.66 -29.34
CA THR A 117 22.89 -5.65 -27.88
C THR A 117 24.30 -5.25 -27.49
N GLN A 118 24.42 -4.34 -26.52
CA GLN A 118 25.66 -3.98 -25.85
C GLN A 118 25.44 -4.08 -24.34
N VAL A 119 26.39 -4.71 -23.64
CA VAL A 119 26.40 -4.82 -22.19
C VAL A 119 27.73 -4.24 -21.71
N GLN A 120 27.67 -3.31 -20.78
CA GLN A 120 28.83 -2.72 -20.12
C GLN A 120 28.74 -3.05 -18.63
N LEU A 121 29.82 -3.58 -18.07
CA LEU A 121 29.92 -3.91 -16.66
C LEU A 121 30.47 -2.72 -15.88
N ASP A 122 30.22 -2.71 -14.58
CA ASP A 122 30.72 -1.75 -13.60
C ASP A 122 30.41 -0.29 -13.96
N GLN A 123 29.16 -0.02 -14.33
CA GLN A 123 28.68 1.30 -14.80
C GLN A 123 27.93 2.10 -13.73
N GLY A 124 28.12 1.81 -12.44
CA GLY A 124 27.43 2.54 -11.37
C GLY A 124 27.79 4.03 -11.30
N GLU A 125 28.94 4.45 -11.84
CA GLU A 125 29.34 5.87 -11.91
C GLU A 125 28.44 6.72 -12.82
N GLU A 126 27.68 6.10 -13.74
CA GLU A 126 26.75 6.80 -14.64
C GLU A 126 25.36 7.03 -14.01
N LEU A 127 25.13 6.55 -12.79
CA LEU A 127 23.87 6.77 -12.08
C LEU A 127 23.73 8.24 -11.64
N SER A 128 22.55 8.83 -11.85
CA SER A 128 22.28 10.21 -11.47
C SER A 128 22.26 10.38 -9.94
N GLY A 129 22.79 11.50 -9.43
CA GLY A 129 22.87 11.79 -7.99
C GLY A 129 21.51 11.80 -7.26
N THR A 130 20.43 12.01 -7.98
CA THR A 130 19.05 12.01 -7.44
C THR A 130 18.50 10.60 -7.24
N LEU A 131 18.88 9.63 -8.07
CA LEU A 131 18.56 8.21 -7.87
C LEU A 131 19.45 7.57 -6.81
N ILE A 132 20.69 8.03 -6.64
CA ILE A 132 21.62 7.53 -5.60
C ILE A 132 20.98 7.56 -4.21
N ASN A 133 20.32 8.66 -3.83
CA ASN A 133 19.62 8.75 -2.54
C ASN A 133 18.55 7.65 -2.40
N ALA A 134 17.75 7.39 -3.45
CA ALA A 134 16.76 6.33 -3.42
C ALA A 134 17.40 4.95 -3.21
N LEU A 135 18.46 4.66 -3.96
CA LEU A 135 19.20 3.39 -3.89
C LEU A 135 19.85 3.18 -2.52
N GLU A 136 20.53 4.20 -1.98
CA GLU A 136 21.14 4.16 -0.64
C GLU A 136 20.09 3.92 0.45
N LYS A 137 18.94 4.61 0.38
CA LYS A 137 17.83 4.40 1.32
C LYS A 137 17.21 3.02 1.19
N LEU A 138 17.32 2.38 0.04
CA LEU A 138 16.94 0.98 -0.18
C LEU A 138 18.06 -0.01 0.14
N ARG A 139 19.22 0.46 0.62
CA ARG A 139 20.43 -0.34 0.89
C ARG A 139 20.96 -1.09 -0.35
N ILE A 140 20.75 -0.50 -1.52
CA ILE A 140 21.33 -0.96 -2.77
C ILE A 140 22.68 -0.26 -2.93
N PRO A 141 23.78 -0.99 -3.17
CA PRO A 141 25.09 -0.38 -3.43
C PRO A 141 25.03 0.57 -4.62
N VAL A 142 25.72 1.70 -4.51
CA VAL A 142 25.77 2.77 -5.54
C VAL A 142 27.18 2.97 -6.10
N ASP A 143 28.15 2.21 -5.59
CA ASP A 143 29.47 2.10 -6.18
C ASP A 143 29.40 1.42 -7.56
N ALA A 144 30.43 1.62 -8.38
CA ALA A 144 30.46 1.13 -9.75
C ALA A 144 30.24 -0.39 -9.84
N GLU A 145 30.79 -1.13 -8.87
CA GLU A 145 30.85 -2.58 -8.85
C GLU A 145 29.44 -3.23 -8.81
N GLY A 146 29.20 -4.17 -9.73
CA GLY A 146 27.95 -4.93 -9.78
C GLY A 146 26.80 -4.26 -10.54
N TRP A 147 26.95 -3.01 -10.99
CA TRP A 147 26.02 -2.37 -11.90
C TRP A 147 26.36 -2.66 -13.36
N THR A 148 25.34 -2.99 -14.14
CA THR A 148 25.50 -3.30 -15.57
C THR A 148 24.58 -2.41 -16.39
N PHE A 149 25.13 -1.78 -17.44
CA PHE A 149 24.36 -1.02 -18.41
C PHE A 149 24.01 -1.89 -19.61
N TRP A 150 22.74 -1.93 -19.96
CA TRP A 150 22.19 -2.72 -21.06
C TRP A 150 21.62 -1.80 -22.13
N SER A 151 22.16 -1.92 -23.34
CA SER A 151 21.72 -1.17 -24.51
C SER A 151 21.24 -2.15 -25.58
N HIS A 152 19.93 -2.18 -25.81
CA HIS A 152 19.31 -2.99 -26.86
C HIS A 152 18.68 -2.06 -27.90
N LYS A 153 19.23 -2.04 -29.12
CA LYS A 153 18.77 -1.15 -30.20
C LYS A 153 18.35 -1.94 -31.43
N HIS A 154 17.14 -1.72 -31.95
CA HIS A 154 16.62 -2.40 -33.14
C HIS A 154 17.19 -1.75 -34.42
N LEU A 155 18.50 -1.97 -34.67
CA LEU A 155 19.28 -1.34 -35.73
C LEU A 155 19.50 -2.24 -36.95
N LYS A 156 19.54 -3.56 -36.75
CA LYS A 156 19.73 -4.51 -37.86
C LYS A 156 18.41 -4.75 -38.59
N GLY A 157 17.33 -4.95 -37.83
CA GLY A 157 16.09 -5.47 -38.37
C GLY A 157 16.27 -6.85 -39.01
N THR A 158 15.28 -7.27 -39.78
CA THR A 158 15.30 -8.47 -40.63
C THR A 158 14.66 -8.13 -41.98
N ALA A 159 14.71 -9.06 -42.95
CA ALA A 159 14.00 -8.89 -44.22
C ALA A 159 12.49 -8.67 -44.04
N GLN A 160 11.88 -9.30 -43.02
CA GLN A 160 10.46 -9.19 -42.72
C GLN A 160 10.13 -8.01 -41.79
N TYR A 161 11.06 -7.64 -40.91
CA TYR A 161 10.87 -6.62 -39.88
C TYR A 161 11.99 -5.58 -39.98
N PRO A 162 11.86 -4.54 -40.81
CA PRO A 162 12.92 -3.55 -41.01
C PRO A 162 13.27 -2.80 -39.72
N ALA A 163 14.50 -2.29 -39.64
CA ALA A 163 15.01 -1.60 -38.46
C ALA A 163 14.17 -0.36 -38.13
N THR A 164 13.67 -0.31 -36.89
CA THR A 164 12.84 0.82 -36.40
C THR A 164 13.64 1.84 -35.62
N LYS A 165 14.92 1.55 -35.32
CA LYS A 165 15.78 2.35 -34.44
C LYS A 165 15.22 2.49 -33.02
N ALA A 166 14.31 1.60 -32.61
CA ALA A 166 13.88 1.45 -31.23
C ALA A 166 15.07 1.18 -30.32
N TYR A 167 14.97 1.61 -29.07
CA TYR A 167 16.03 1.41 -28.10
C TYR A 167 15.48 1.21 -26.69
N PHE A 168 16.14 0.34 -25.94
CA PHE A 168 15.89 0.07 -24.53
C PHE A 168 17.23 0.14 -23.78
N LEU A 169 17.45 1.24 -23.08
CA LEU A 169 18.61 1.49 -22.23
C LEU A 169 18.22 1.31 -20.77
N ASN A 170 18.96 0.49 -20.02
CA ASN A 170 18.65 0.20 -18.63
C ASN A 170 19.94 -0.04 -17.83
N PHE A 171 19.92 0.29 -16.55
CA PHE A 171 20.94 -0.13 -15.57
C PHE A 171 20.38 -1.22 -14.69
N ALA A 172 21.15 -2.26 -14.41
CA ALA A 172 20.74 -3.35 -13.54
C ALA A 172 21.80 -3.68 -12.50
N ASN A 173 21.38 -3.87 -11.26
CA ASN A 173 22.15 -4.55 -10.23
C ASN A 173 21.52 -5.91 -9.99
N LEU A 174 22.12 -6.94 -10.58
CA LEU A 174 21.56 -8.30 -10.63
C LEU A 174 21.56 -8.99 -9.25
N ASP A 175 22.50 -8.62 -8.39
CA ASP A 175 22.66 -9.23 -7.07
C ASP A 175 21.64 -8.71 -6.07
N HIS A 176 21.30 -7.43 -6.19
CA HIS A 176 20.28 -6.74 -5.41
C HIS A 176 18.90 -6.71 -6.08
N GLY A 177 18.73 -7.35 -7.24
CA GLY A 177 17.42 -7.46 -7.89
C GLY A 177 16.84 -6.13 -8.33
N VAL A 178 17.66 -5.26 -8.93
CA VAL A 178 17.31 -3.88 -9.29
C VAL A 178 17.39 -3.68 -10.79
N ILE A 179 16.41 -2.97 -11.36
CA ILE A 179 16.47 -2.39 -12.70
C ILE A 179 16.07 -0.92 -12.67
N ILE A 180 16.84 -0.09 -13.35
CA ILE A 180 16.53 1.30 -13.63
C ILE A 180 16.32 1.39 -15.14
N ALA A 181 15.08 1.61 -15.51
CA ALA A 181 14.71 1.83 -16.88
C ALA A 181 14.94 3.31 -17.21
N ASP A 182 16.11 3.58 -17.78
CA ASP A 182 16.63 4.92 -18.04
C ASP A 182 15.95 5.54 -19.27
N ASN A 183 16.28 5.06 -20.47
CA ASN A 183 15.77 5.64 -21.70
C ASN A 183 15.23 4.57 -22.64
N ASN A 184 13.91 4.54 -22.81
CA ASN A 184 13.23 3.49 -23.56
C ASN A 184 12.24 4.07 -24.58
N LYS A 185 12.46 3.78 -25.87
CA LYS A 185 11.48 4.04 -26.94
C LYS A 185 11.28 2.79 -27.77
N GLY A 186 10.09 2.19 -27.66
CA GLY A 186 9.74 0.97 -28.38
C GLY A 186 9.52 1.17 -29.88
N PRO A 187 9.45 0.08 -30.66
CA PRO A 187 9.28 0.10 -32.11
C PRO A 187 8.13 0.97 -32.63
N ALA A 188 6.95 0.91 -32.01
CA ALA A 188 5.81 1.71 -32.45
C ALA A 188 6.04 3.21 -32.29
N ALA A 189 6.64 3.64 -31.18
CA ALA A 189 6.93 5.05 -30.91
C ALA A 189 7.98 5.62 -31.86
N MET A 190 9.07 4.87 -32.09
CA MET A 190 10.10 5.29 -33.05
C MET A 190 9.57 5.28 -34.49
N ASN A 191 8.71 4.32 -34.85
CA ASN A 191 8.11 4.26 -36.18
C ASN A 191 7.17 5.44 -36.44
N ALA A 192 6.38 5.85 -35.45
CA ALA A 192 5.51 7.02 -35.56
C ALA A 192 6.29 8.34 -35.72
N GLN A 193 7.54 8.38 -35.27
CA GLN A 193 8.44 9.54 -35.39
C GLN A 193 9.35 9.46 -36.62
N ALA A 194 9.34 8.34 -37.35
CA ALA A 194 10.22 8.13 -38.50
C ALA A 194 9.73 8.94 -39.70
N LYS A 195 10.68 9.52 -40.45
CA LYS A 195 10.38 10.13 -41.76
C LYS A 195 9.82 9.12 -42.76
N GLU A 196 10.28 7.87 -42.65
CA GLU A 196 9.85 6.74 -43.47
C GLU A 196 9.43 5.60 -42.53
N PRO A 197 8.14 5.55 -42.13
CA PRO A 197 7.64 4.48 -41.28
C PRO A 197 7.69 3.13 -41.99
N VAL A 198 8.10 2.11 -41.25
CA VAL A 198 8.07 0.72 -41.72
C VAL A 198 6.63 0.19 -41.63
N SER A 199 6.24 -0.62 -42.61
CA SER A 199 4.88 -1.18 -42.71
C SER A 199 4.61 -2.30 -41.70
N GLN A 200 5.66 -3.01 -41.26
CA GLN A 200 5.55 -4.13 -40.33
C GLN A 200 6.54 -3.97 -39.17
N LEU A 201 6.00 -3.88 -37.95
CA LEU A 201 6.80 -3.81 -36.73
C LEU A 201 7.26 -5.20 -36.29
N VAL A 202 8.44 -5.25 -35.70
CA VAL A 202 9.00 -6.47 -35.09
C VAL A 202 8.06 -7.01 -33.98
N PRO A 203 7.85 -8.34 -33.88
CA PRO A 203 7.02 -8.93 -32.83
C PRO A 203 7.59 -8.73 -31.41
N LEU A 204 8.92 -8.86 -31.26
CA LEU A 204 9.65 -8.56 -30.02
C LEU A 204 9.76 -7.03 -29.85
N LYS A 205 8.69 -6.40 -29.38
CA LYS A 205 8.56 -4.93 -29.29
C LYS A 205 8.29 -4.40 -27.88
N GLN A 206 7.96 -5.28 -26.95
CA GLN A 206 7.60 -4.89 -25.59
C GLN A 206 8.85 -4.80 -24.72
N TRP A 207 8.88 -3.80 -23.84
CA TRP A 207 9.98 -3.64 -22.87
C TRP A 207 10.08 -4.85 -21.93
N SER A 208 8.96 -5.45 -21.53
CA SER A 208 8.91 -6.65 -20.67
C SER A 208 9.72 -7.81 -21.24
N ASP A 209 9.51 -8.14 -22.52
CA ASP A 209 10.21 -9.25 -23.18
C ASP A 209 11.68 -8.93 -23.42
N VAL A 210 12.01 -7.73 -23.90
CA VAL A 210 13.42 -7.33 -24.11
C VAL A 210 14.19 -7.35 -22.80
N LEU A 211 13.59 -6.83 -21.71
CA LEU A 211 14.20 -6.85 -20.38
C LEU A 211 14.39 -8.27 -19.87
N TYR A 212 13.36 -9.13 -19.99
CA TYR A 212 13.45 -10.52 -19.58
C TYR A 212 14.59 -11.26 -20.30
N LEU A 213 14.67 -11.13 -21.63
CA LEU A 213 15.73 -11.76 -22.41
C LEU A 213 17.12 -11.22 -22.06
N ALA A 214 17.24 -9.91 -21.82
CA ALA A 214 18.48 -9.28 -21.36
C ALA A 214 18.92 -9.84 -20.00
N TRP A 215 17.98 -9.94 -19.06
CA TRP A 215 18.25 -10.47 -17.73
C TRP A 215 18.69 -11.93 -17.78
N LEU A 216 18.00 -12.76 -18.56
CA LEU A 216 18.39 -14.16 -18.75
C LEU A 216 19.79 -14.29 -19.35
N LYS A 217 20.14 -13.41 -20.30
CA LYS A 217 21.46 -13.42 -20.96
C LYS A 217 22.60 -13.14 -19.99
N VAL A 218 22.42 -12.17 -19.09
CA VAL A 218 23.49 -11.64 -18.22
C VAL A 218 23.48 -12.29 -16.83
N GLY A 219 22.32 -12.37 -16.18
CA GLY A 219 22.18 -12.84 -14.81
C GLY A 219 21.58 -14.24 -14.65
N GLY A 220 20.89 -14.75 -15.68
CA GLY A 220 20.19 -16.02 -15.63
C GLY A 220 18.98 -16.05 -14.68
N LEU A 221 18.34 -17.21 -14.57
CA LEU A 221 17.09 -17.39 -13.82
C LEU A 221 17.23 -17.14 -12.31
N SER A 222 18.36 -17.53 -11.72
CA SER A 222 18.57 -17.42 -10.27
C SER A 222 18.60 -15.96 -9.81
N LYS A 223 19.21 -15.06 -10.61
CA LYS A 223 19.22 -13.62 -10.33
C LYS A 223 17.87 -12.98 -10.69
N LEU A 224 17.20 -13.43 -11.76
CA LEU A 224 15.89 -12.91 -12.15
C LEU A 224 14.85 -13.05 -11.04
N ARG A 225 14.86 -14.17 -10.31
CA ARG A 225 13.95 -14.40 -9.17
C ARG A 225 14.15 -13.42 -8.00
N LYS A 226 15.32 -12.78 -7.93
CA LYS A 226 15.62 -11.74 -6.93
C LYS A 226 15.07 -10.37 -7.29
N LEU A 227 14.56 -10.17 -8.52
CA LEU A 227 14.04 -8.88 -8.95
C LEU A 227 12.93 -8.39 -7.99
N GLN A 228 13.19 -7.24 -7.36
CA GLN A 228 12.34 -6.61 -6.34
C GLN A 228 12.16 -5.10 -6.58
N HIS A 229 13.11 -4.46 -7.26
CA HIS A 229 13.14 -3.02 -7.40
C HIS A 229 13.14 -2.61 -8.87
N VAL A 230 12.10 -1.87 -9.29
CA VAL A 230 12.01 -1.32 -10.64
C VAL A 230 11.87 0.18 -10.57
N PHE A 231 12.83 0.90 -11.14
CA PHE A 231 12.77 2.34 -11.34
C PHE A 231 12.46 2.66 -12.80
N ARG A 232 11.63 3.67 -13.00
CA ARG A 232 11.39 4.33 -14.28
C ARG A 232 11.95 5.74 -14.13
N ASP A 233 13.14 5.95 -14.70
CA ASP A 233 13.82 7.24 -14.61
C ASP A 233 13.26 8.23 -15.63
N ASN A 234 13.31 9.52 -15.30
CA ASN A 234 13.01 10.65 -16.17
C ASN A 234 11.83 10.43 -17.14
N ILE A 235 10.64 10.16 -16.57
CA ILE A 235 9.44 9.86 -17.34
C ILE A 235 9.01 11.10 -18.12
N SER A 236 9.09 11.00 -19.44
CA SER A 236 8.62 12.02 -20.41
C SER A 236 7.35 11.62 -21.17
N ASN A 237 6.78 10.44 -20.87
CA ASN A 237 5.55 9.98 -21.51
C ASN A 237 4.35 10.76 -20.96
N GLN A 238 3.73 11.57 -21.81
CA GLN A 238 2.68 12.50 -21.39
C GLN A 238 1.45 11.80 -20.80
N ALA A 239 1.04 10.65 -21.34
CA ALA A 239 -0.09 9.89 -20.80
C ALA A 239 0.20 9.32 -19.40
N THR A 240 1.46 8.90 -19.13
CA THR A 240 1.87 8.53 -17.77
C THR A 240 1.90 9.75 -16.86
N ILE A 241 2.47 10.87 -17.30
CA ILE A 241 2.58 12.10 -16.50
C ILE A 241 1.20 12.63 -16.12
N GLU A 242 0.22 12.61 -17.01
CA GLU A 242 -1.14 13.09 -16.71
C GLU A 242 -1.79 12.29 -15.57
N VAL A 243 -1.67 10.96 -15.59
CA VAL A 243 -2.13 10.10 -14.50
C VAL A 243 -1.36 10.43 -13.21
N MET A 244 -0.03 10.55 -13.26
CA MET A 244 0.80 10.86 -12.08
C MET A 244 0.49 12.24 -11.49
N ARG A 245 0.25 13.25 -12.33
CA ARG A 245 -0.19 14.59 -11.89
C ARG A 245 -1.49 14.51 -11.11
N SER A 246 -2.46 13.73 -11.61
CA SER A 246 -3.72 13.52 -10.90
C SER A 246 -3.56 12.66 -9.64
N MET A 247 -2.61 11.73 -9.59
CA MET A 247 -2.34 10.92 -8.40
C MET A 247 -1.75 11.76 -7.27
N VAL A 248 -0.79 12.63 -7.62
CA VAL A 248 -0.04 13.49 -6.69
C VAL A 248 -0.80 14.78 -6.35
N GLY A 249 -1.65 15.26 -7.26
CA GLY A 249 -2.32 16.55 -7.09
C GLY A 249 -1.43 17.76 -7.40
N LYS A 250 -0.43 17.62 -8.27
CA LYS A 250 0.50 18.71 -8.65
C LYS A 250 0.76 18.77 -10.15
N ASP A 251 0.93 19.99 -10.69
CA ASP A 251 1.35 20.24 -12.08
C ASP A 251 2.82 19.84 -12.33
N HIS A 252 3.65 20.13 -11.33
CA HIS A 252 5.09 19.91 -11.32
C HIS A 252 5.49 19.40 -9.94
N LEU A 253 6.52 18.55 -9.92
CA LEU A 253 7.16 18.16 -8.67
C LEU A 253 8.20 19.21 -8.28
N ASP A 254 8.46 19.34 -6.99
CA ASP A 254 9.46 20.26 -6.44
C ASP A 254 10.42 19.51 -5.51
N ALA A 255 11.31 20.23 -4.81
CA ALA A 255 12.28 19.62 -3.90
C ALA A 255 11.63 18.82 -2.75
N SER A 256 10.42 19.19 -2.32
CA SER A 256 9.68 18.45 -1.28
C SER A 256 9.17 17.09 -1.76
N ASP A 257 9.12 16.86 -3.07
CA ASP A 257 8.67 15.61 -3.68
C ASP A 257 9.83 14.68 -4.03
N MET A 258 11.07 14.99 -3.63
CA MET A 258 12.20 14.06 -3.77
C MET A 258 11.96 12.75 -3.01
N TRP A 259 12.78 11.73 -3.29
CA TRP A 259 12.64 10.40 -2.70
C TRP A 259 12.37 10.44 -1.17
N PRO A 260 11.32 9.74 -0.66
CA PRO A 260 10.51 8.72 -1.34
C PRO A 260 9.30 9.24 -2.13
N GLY A 261 9.09 10.56 -2.19
CA GLY A 261 7.93 11.17 -2.84
C GLY A 261 6.59 10.64 -2.32
N HIS A 262 5.65 10.46 -3.26
CA HIS A 262 4.27 10.06 -3.01
C HIS A 262 4.11 8.56 -3.13
N GLU A 263 3.74 7.92 -2.02
CA GLU A 263 3.64 6.48 -1.93
C GLU A 263 2.19 5.99 -2.03
N PHE A 264 1.99 4.94 -2.82
CA PHE A 264 0.72 4.25 -2.98
C PHE A 264 0.93 2.75 -2.78
N ARG A 265 0.03 2.10 -2.04
CA ARG A 265 0.05 0.65 -1.77
C ARG A 265 -1.31 0.02 -2.05
N LEU A 266 -1.36 -1.28 -2.27
CA LEU A 266 -2.64 -1.99 -2.33
C LEU A 266 -3.42 -1.81 -1.00
N PRO A 267 -4.75 -1.61 -1.03
CA PRO A 267 -5.65 -1.69 -2.20
C PRO A 267 -5.91 -0.36 -2.93
N ASP A 268 -5.08 0.68 -2.77
CA ASP A 268 -5.27 2.00 -3.38
C ASP A 268 -5.42 1.92 -4.91
N VAL A 269 -6.50 2.49 -5.44
CA VAL A 269 -6.79 2.51 -6.88
C VAL A 269 -5.74 3.28 -7.69
N ARG A 270 -5.05 4.25 -7.06
CA ARG A 270 -3.97 5.02 -7.68
C ARG A 270 -2.75 4.15 -7.98
N LEU A 271 -2.45 3.15 -7.14
CA LEU A 271 -1.43 2.15 -7.47
C LEU A 271 -1.84 1.36 -8.72
N LYS A 272 -3.10 0.95 -8.82
CA LYS A 272 -3.61 0.27 -10.03
C LYS A 272 -3.48 1.18 -11.24
N ALA A 273 -3.86 2.45 -11.13
CA ALA A 273 -3.69 3.42 -12.20
C ALA A 273 -2.24 3.54 -12.67
N ALA A 274 -1.28 3.63 -11.73
CA ALA A 274 0.15 3.65 -12.04
C ALA A 274 0.58 2.41 -12.84
N ILE A 275 0.14 1.21 -12.43
CA ILE A 275 0.38 -0.05 -13.15
C ILE A 275 -0.22 0.00 -14.57
N GLY A 276 -1.39 0.61 -14.76
CA GLY A 276 -2.03 0.69 -16.08
C GLY A 276 -1.36 1.64 -17.07
N THR A 277 -0.56 2.60 -16.58
CA THR A 277 0.14 3.58 -17.43
C THR A 277 1.12 2.92 -18.41
N PRO A 278 1.50 3.61 -19.51
CA PRO A 278 2.56 3.15 -20.41
C PRO A 278 3.89 2.80 -19.71
N ASN A 279 4.28 3.52 -18.66
CA ASN A 279 5.52 3.25 -17.93
C ASN A 279 5.39 2.20 -16.82
N GLY A 280 4.19 1.91 -16.33
CA GLY A 280 3.95 0.88 -15.30
C GLY A 280 3.64 -0.50 -15.87
N ASN A 281 2.88 -0.57 -16.98
CA ASN A 281 2.32 -1.84 -17.43
C ASN A 281 3.35 -2.88 -17.88
N GLY A 282 4.53 -2.42 -18.34
CA GLY A 282 5.62 -3.31 -18.74
C GLY A 282 6.10 -4.19 -17.59
N VAL A 283 6.06 -3.68 -16.35
CA VAL A 283 6.41 -4.44 -15.16
C VAL A 283 5.37 -5.53 -14.89
N ALA A 284 4.09 -5.22 -15.00
CA ALA A 284 3.03 -6.20 -14.82
C ALA A 284 3.07 -7.29 -15.91
N TRP A 285 3.32 -6.92 -17.17
CA TRP A 285 3.51 -7.89 -18.26
C TRP A 285 4.73 -8.78 -18.05
N LEU A 286 5.84 -8.22 -17.55
CA LEU A 286 7.02 -9.01 -17.17
C LEU A 286 6.64 -10.08 -16.14
N LEU A 287 5.97 -9.68 -15.06
CA LEU A 287 5.56 -10.62 -14.00
C LEU A 287 4.56 -11.66 -14.48
N ALA A 288 3.56 -11.24 -15.27
CA ALA A 288 2.50 -12.11 -15.74
C ALA A 288 2.99 -13.12 -16.79
N GLN A 289 3.71 -12.68 -17.82
CA GLN A 289 4.08 -13.53 -18.97
C GLN A 289 5.33 -14.36 -18.75
N HIS A 290 6.11 -14.06 -17.71
CA HIS A 290 7.36 -14.75 -17.37
C HIS A 290 7.34 -15.31 -15.95
N GLN A 291 6.16 -15.49 -15.38
CA GLN A 291 5.96 -15.92 -13.99
C GLN A 291 6.67 -17.23 -13.63
N ALA A 292 6.72 -18.20 -14.55
CA ALA A 292 7.41 -19.48 -14.32
C ALA A 292 8.91 -19.29 -14.00
N ASP A 293 9.50 -18.21 -14.53
CA ASP A 293 10.92 -17.91 -14.43
C ASP A 293 11.18 -16.88 -13.33
N VAL A 294 10.37 -15.81 -13.27
CA VAL A 294 10.46 -14.72 -12.29
C VAL A 294 9.97 -15.14 -10.89
N GLY A 295 9.09 -16.14 -10.80
CA GLY A 295 8.38 -16.50 -9.58
C GLY A 295 7.03 -15.76 -9.46
N LEU A 296 6.16 -16.27 -8.59
CA LEU A 296 4.87 -15.66 -8.31
C LEU A 296 5.09 -14.38 -7.49
N LYS A 297 5.13 -13.23 -8.17
CA LYS A 297 5.30 -11.89 -7.57
C LYS A 297 4.12 -10.99 -7.88
N THR A 298 3.96 -9.92 -7.09
CA THR A 298 2.99 -8.86 -7.31
C THR A 298 3.64 -7.49 -7.16
N ILE A 299 3.00 -6.44 -7.66
CA ILE A 299 3.39 -5.05 -7.41
C ILE A 299 2.55 -4.56 -6.23
N ASP A 300 3.16 -4.41 -5.07
CA ASP A 300 2.49 -4.05 -3.81
C ASP A 300 2.63 -2.56 -3.45
N ARG A 301 3.64 -1.89 -4.01
CA ARG A 301 3.96 -0.50 -3.72
C ARG A 301 4.48 0.25 -4.94
N VAL A 302 4.02 1.50 -5.09
CA VAL A 302 4.49 2.48 -6.08
C VAL A 302 4.85 3.78 -5.39
N ASN A 303 5.99 4.36 -5.74
CA ASN A 303 6.38 5.71 -5.33
C ASN A 303 6.52 6.61 -6.56
N ILE A 304 5.87 7.77 -6.54
CA ILE A 304 6.02 8.83 -7.56
C ILE A 304 6.83 9.96 -6.93
N PHE A 305 7.99 10.29 -7.50
CA PHE A 305 8.94 11.20 -6.85
C PHE A 305 9.70 12.06 -7.85
N ASN A 306 10.24 13.17 -7.35
CA ASN A 306 11.13 14.04 -8.09
C ASN A 306 12.53 13.44 -8.12
N CYS A 307 13.02 13.13 -9.32
CA CYS A 307 14.38 12.69 -9.58
C CYS A 307 15.20 13.71 -10.39
N GLY A 308 14.69 14.92 -10.55
CA GLY A 308 15.37 16.05 -11.17
C GLY A 308 16.08 16.92 -10.15
N THR A 309 16.59 18.07 -10.61
CA THR A 309 17.15 19.09 -9.70
C THR A 309 16.03 19.89 -9.03
N GLU A 310 16.37 20.66 -8.00
CA GLU A 310 15.42 21.51 -7.25
C GLU A 310 14.67 22.50 -8.16
N ASP A 311 15.29 22.96 -9.24
CA ASP A 311 14.74 23.95 -10.17
C ASP A 311 13.86 23.34 -11.29
N TYR A 312 13.98 22.03 -11.56
CA TYR A 312 13.27 21.35 -12.65
C TYR A 312 12.78 19.96 -12.21
N GLY A 313 11.60 19.92 -11.60
CA GLY A 313 10.94 18.68 -11.19
C GLY A 313 10.81 17.68 -12.33
N THR A 314 11.44 16.53 -12.16
CA THR A 314 11.39 15.42 -13.13
C THR A 314 10.61 14.25 -12.53
N TRP A 315 9.67 13.69 -13.29
CA TRP A 315 8.81 12.62 -12.80
C TRP A 315 9.54 11.27 -12.86
N CYS A 316 9.70 10.64 -11.71
CA CYS A 316 10.14 9.26 -11.60
C CYS A 316 9.08 8.38 -10.94
N MET A 317 9.13 7.09 -11.28
CA MET A 317 8.27 6.08 -10.68
C MET A 317 9.11 4.90 -10.21
N TYR A 318 8.94 4.51 -8.96
CA TYR A 318 9.49 3.29 -8.39
C TYR A 318 8.36 2.29 -8.16
N LEU A 319 8.56 1.03 -8.53
CA LEU A 319 7.65 -0.08 -8.31
C LEU A 319 8.40 -1.15 -7.50
N HIS A 320 7.86 -1.50 -6.34
CA HIS A 320 8.35 -2.61 -5.53
C HIS A 320 7.60 -3.90 -5.90
N LEU A 321 8.34 -5.01 -5.94
CA LEU A 321 7.81 -6.32 -6.25
C LEU A 321 7.93 -7.22 -5.02
N ALA A 322 6.81 -7.79 -4.58
CA ALA A 322 6.74 -8.72 -3.45
C ALA A 322 6.38 -10.13 -3.93
N ASP A 323 6.92 -11.17 -3.28
CA ASP A 323 6.51 -12.56 -3.54
C ASP A 323 5.05 -12.79 -3.07
N SER A 324 4.21 -13.36 -3.93
CA SER A 324 2.80 -13.59 -3.59
C SER A 324 2.67 -14.89 -2.81
N GLY A 325 2.19 -14.81 -1.56
CA GLY A 325 2.09 -15.95 -0.65
C GLY A 325 2.90 -15.81 0.64
N ASP A 326 3.72 -14.76 0.75
CA ASP A 326 4.36 -14.37 2.01
C ASP A 326 3.83 -13.01 2.49
N PRO A 327 2.76 -12.97 3.30
CA PRO A 327 2.30 -11.73 3.92
C PRO A 327 3.28 -11.19 4.98
N ASN A 328 4.40 -11.88 5.27
CA ASN A 328 5.36 -11.55 6.32
C ASN A 328 6.80 -11.28 5.84
N GLN A 329 7.17 -11.48 4.57
CA GLN A 329 8.52 -11.19 4.05
C GLN A 329 8.72 -9.81 3.39
N GLY A 330 7.74 -8.90 3.49
CA GLY A 330 7.99 -7.46 3.31
C GLY A 330 8.78 -6.81 4.47
N SER A 331 9.49 -7.58 5.30
CA SER A 331 10.01 -7.09 6.60
C SER A 331 11.46 -7.43 6.96
N ASN A 332 12.29 -7.97 6.05
CA ASN A 332 13.69 -8.28 6.37
C ASN A 332 14.79 -7.57 5.57
N GLU A 333 14.47 -6.70 4.62
CA GLU A 333 15.41 -5.68 4.15
C GLU A 333 14.70 -4.33 4.16
N LEU A 334 15.25 -3.40 4.95
CA LEU A 334 14.68 -2.13 5.40
C LEU A 334 13.77 -2.26 6.62
N ALA A 335 14.36 -1.92 7.78
CA ALA A 335 13.59 -1.44 8.92
C ALA A 335 12.55 -0.43 8.41
N PRO A 336 11.23 -0.66 8.60
CA PRO A 336 10.22 0.31 8.23
C PRO A 336 10.58 1.65 8.86
N ARG A 337 10.85 2.65 8.02
CA ARG A 337 10.74 4.05 8.46
C ARG A 337 9.39 4.14 9.14
N LEU A 338 9.42 4.46 10.43
CA LEU A 338 8.22 4.75 11.17
C LEU A 338 7.40 5.73 10.32
N LEU A 339 6.22 5.33 9.85
CA LEU A 339 5.29 6.24 9.19
C LEU A 339 4.92 7.29 10.24
N SER A 340 5.71 8.35 10.35
CA SER A 340 5.53 9.37 11.36
C SER A 340 4.34 10.23 10.96
N CYS A 341 3.26 10.14 11.72
CA CYS A 341 2.12 11.02 11.51
C CYS A 341 2.35 12.35 12.20
N ASP A 342 1.93 13.42 11.54
CA ASP A 342 1.81 14.74 12.15
C ASP A 342 0.57 14.76 13.05
N TRP A 343 0.72 14.21 14.26
CA TRP A 343 -0.38 14.13 15.22
C TRP A 343 -0.93 15.49 15.64
N ALA A 344 -0.12 16.57 15.57
CA ALA A 344 -0.60 17.92 15.82
C ALA A 344 -1.59 18.36 14.74
N ARG A 345 -1.28 18.10 13.46
CA ARG A 345 -2.22 18.32 12.35
C ARG A 345 -3.48 17.46 12.51
N VAL A 346 -3.31 16.18 12.82
CA VAL A 346 -4.45 15.25 12.98
C VAL A 346 -5.42 15.76 14.04
N ASP A 347 -4.91 16.14 15.22
CA ASP A 347 -5.72 16.62 16.34
C ASP A 347 -6.66 17.76 15.95
N THR A 348 -6.16 18.73 15.19
CA THR A 348 -6.94 19.90 14.74
C THR A 348 -7.97 19.61 13.65
N GLN A 349 -7.93 18.44 13.00
CA GLN A 349 -8.76 18.13 11.81
C GLN A 349 -9.67 16.92 12.00
N THR A 350 -9.67 16.28 13.18
CA THR A 350 -10.43 15.04 13.43
C THR A 350 -11.95 15.18 13.25
N SER A 351 -12.51 16.37 13.44
CA SER A 351 -13.96 16.62 13.26
C SER A 351 -14.35 16.93 11.81
N GLN A 352 -13.39 17.02 10.88
CA GLN A 352 -13.68 17.22 9.46
C GLN A 352 -14.05 15.89 8.77
N PRO A 353 -14.77 15.92 7.64
CA PRO A 353 -15.00 14.73 6.83
C PRO A 353 -13.68 14.05 6.43
N ILE A 354 -13.72 12.74 6.25
CA ILE A 354 -12.59 12.00 5.69
C ILE A 354 -12.40 12.45 4.25
N PHE A 355 -11.24 13.01 3.92
CA PHE A 355 -10.88 13.44 2.57
C PHE A 355 -9.99 12.39 1.89
N PRO A 356 -10.05 12.23 0.55
CA PRO A 356 -9.22 11.26 -0.16
C PRO A 356 -7.70 11.41 0.06
N GLY A 357 -7.24 12.66 0.25
CA GLY A 357 -5.84 13.00 0.52
C GLY A 357 -5.40 12.81 1.97
N ASP A 358 -6.29 12.41 2.87
CA ASP A 358 -5.92 12.11 4.25
C ASP A 358 -4.97 10.90 4.30
N ASP A 359 -3.90 11.03 5.08
CA ASP A 359 -3.02 9.92 5.40
C ASP A 359 -3.74 8.87 6.27
N HIS A 360 -3.12 7.72 6.48
CA HIS A 360 -3.70 6.62 7.25
C HIS A 360 -4.06 7.01 8.70
N CYS A 361 -3.30 7.90 9.36
CA CYS A 361 -3.60 8.37 10.70
C CYS A 361 -4.79 9.31 10.73
N MET A 362 -4.85 10.26 9.80
CA MET A 362 -5.97 11.19 9.67
C MET A 362 -7.27 10.44 9.34
N LYS A 363 -7.23 9.46 8.43
CA LYS A 363 -8.37 8.58 8.11
C LYS A 363 -8.84 7.82 9.33
N ALA A 364 -7.92 7.19 10.07
CA ALA A 364 -8.25 6.45 11.28
C ALA A 364 -8.84 7.38 12.36
N ALA A 365 -8.24 8.55 12.59
CA ALA A 365 -8.69 9.49 13.62
C ALA A 365 -10.07 10.08 13.31
N LYS A 366 -10.33 10.50 12.07
CA LYS A 366 -11.64 10.98 11.64
C LYS A 366 -12.73 9.90 11.69
N LYS A 367 -12.41 8.67 11.26
CA LYS A 367 -13.31 7.52 11.43
C LYS A 367 -13.57 7.24 12.91
N GLY A 368 -12.54 7.35 13.74
CA GLY A 368 -12.64 7.26 15.19
C GLY A 368 -13.58 8.29 15.80
N GLU A 369 -13.45 9.55 15.39
CA GLU A 369 -14.34 10.64 15.81
C GLU A 369 -15.80 10.36 15.44
N GLN A 370 -16.05 9.89 14.21
CA GLN A 370 -17.38 9.51 13.77
C GLN A 370 -17.96 8.38 14.62
N LEU A 371 -17.14 7.36 14.93
CA LEU A 371 -17.54 6.25 15.79
C LEU A 371 -17.79 6.70 17.24
N LEU A 372 -16.97 7.60 17.78
CA LEU A 372 -17.16 8.21 19.10
C LEU A 372 -18.47 8.99 19.18
N SER A 373 -18.77 9.76 18.15
CA SER A 373 -20.04 10.48 18.03
C SER A 373 -21.22 9.52 17.95
N MET A 374 -21.12 8.45 17.16
CA MET A 374 -22.12 7.39 17.09
C MET A 374 -22.34 6.70 18.44
N MET A 375 -21.30 6.48 19.25
CA MET A 375 -21.46 5.95 20.61
C MET A 375 -22.19 6.90 21.56
N ALA A 376 -22.06 8.22 21.37
CA ALA A 376 -22.79 9.23 22.12
C ALA A 376 -24.23 9.46 21.61
N ASP A 377 -24.52 9.13 20.35
CA ASP A 377 -25.80 9.42 19.68
C ASP A 377 -26.92 8.42 20.02
N CYS A 378 -28.02 8.89 20.60
CA CYS A 378 -29.18 8.07 20.94
C CYS A 378 -29.86 7.41 19.71
N ASP A 379 -29.69 7.97 18.51
CA ASP A 379 -30.40 7.54 17.30
C ASP A 379 -29.64 6.50 16.46
N THR A 380 -28.51 5.99 16.96
CA THR A 380 -27.75 4.93 16.26
C THR A 380 -28.61 3.67 16.10
N GLU A 381 -28.70 3.15 14.87
CA GLU A 381 -29.48 1.95 14.56
C GLU A 381 -29.01 0.74 15.36
N ALA A 382 -29.92 0.16 16.15
CA ALA A 382 -29.65 -1.01 16.96
C ALA A 382 -29.39 -2.25 16.11
N SER A 383 -28.54 -3.15 16.61
CA SER A 383 -28.31 -4.42 15.92
C SER A 383 -29.52 -5.33 16.04
N GLN A 384 -29.86 -6.03 14.95
CA GLN A 384 -30.89 -7.07 14.97
C GLN A 384 -30.45 -8.32 15.75
N TRP A 385 -29.15 -8.50 15.98
CA TRP A 385 -28.54 -9.70 16.54
C TRP A 385 -28.55 -9.67 18.07
N THR A 386 -29.71 -9.96 18.65
CA THR A 386 -29.84 -9.96 20.11
C THR A 386 -29.83 -11.37 20.70
N ARG A 387 -30.15 -12.42 19.93
CA ARG A 387 -30.39 -13.77 20.44
C ARG A 387 -29.19 -14.69 20.22
N TYR A 388 -28.72 -15.34 21.29
CA TYR A 388 -27.54 -16.21 21.22
C TYR A 388 -27.74 -17.39 20.25
N GLU A 389 -28.97 -17.91 20.19
CA GLU A 389 -29.38 -18.96 19.26
C GLU A 389 -29.27 -18.58 17.77
N ASP A 390 -29.19 -17.29 17.43
CA ASP A 390 -28.96 -16.85 16.06
C ASP A 390 -27.61 -17.32 15.52
N LEU A 391 -26.59 -17.49 16.37
CA LEU A 391 -25.31 -18.05 15.96
C LEU A 391 -25.51 -19.42 15.29
N ALA A 392 -26.28 -20.31 15.92
CA ALA A 392 -26.57 -21.62 15.34
C ALA A 392 -27.46 -21.50 14.09
N GLY A 393 -28.48 -20.64 14.13
CA GLY A 393 -29.35 -20.37 12.98
C GLY A 393 -28.60 -19.88 11.73
N TYR A 394 -27.45 -19.22 11.93
CA TYR A 394 -26.60 -18.65 10.88
C TYR A 394 -25.29 -19.41 10.66
N GLY A 395 -25.23 -20.69 11.05
CA GLY A 395 -24.15 -21.59 10.60
C GLY A 395 -22.92 -21.61 11.50
N TYR A 396 -23.03 -21.03 12.70
CA TYR A 396 -21.94 -21.04 13.65
C TYR A 396 -22.08 -22.17 14.66
N ASN A 397 -20.99 -22.87 14.89
CA ASN A 397 -20.81 -23.80 15.98
C ASN A 397 -20.16 -23.05 17.15
N SER A 398 -20.79 -23.09 18.34
CA SER A 398 -20.30 -22.41 19.54
C SER A 398 -19.90 -23.41 20.60
N ARG A 399 -18.79 -23.12 21.28
CA ARG A 399 -18.44 -23.76 22.55
C ARG A 399 -17.90 -22.69 23.49
N GLY A 400 -18.64 -22.42 24.56
CA GLY A 400 -18.16 -21.68 25.72
C GLY A 400 -17.70 -22.67 26.78
N GLU A 401 -16.45 -22.58 27.20
CA GLU A 401 -15.84 -23.49 28.18
C GLU A 401 -15.08 -22.67 29.23
N PRO A 402 -14.98 -23.13 30.49
CA PRO A 402 -14.10 -22.50 31.47
C PRO A 402 -12.67 -22.40 30.93
N LEU A 403 -12.02 -21.26 31.16
CA LEU A 403 -10.63 -21.10 30.74
C LEU A 403 -9.73 -22.03 31.55
N ALA A 404 -8.77 -22.70 30.91
CA ALA A 404 -7.83 -23.58 31.62
C ALA A 404 -6.80 -22.77 32.43
N GLU A 405 -6.16 -21.80 31.78
CA GLU A 405 -5.16 -20.92 32.38
C GLU A 405 -5.21 -19.56 31.72
N ILE A 406 -4.99 -18.51 32.50
CA ILE A 406 -4.92 -17.15 31.97
C ILE A 406 -3.48 -16.76 31.63
N ALA A 407 -3.32 -16.02 30.53
CA ALA A 407 -2.02 -15.56 30.06
C ALA A 407 -1.27 -14.81 31.16
N THR A 408 -0.08 -15.32 31.52
CA THR A 408 0.75 -14.76 32.59
C THR A 408 1.17 -13.31 32.34
N THR A 409 1.29 -12.92 31.07
CA THR A 409 1.67 -11.56 30.62
C THR A 409 0.59 -10.51 30.90
N LEU A 410 -0.67 -10.91 31.08
CA LEU A 410 -1.77 -9.99 31.41
C LEU A 410 -2.00 -9.84 32.92
N LYS A 411 -1.36 -10.67 33.76
CA LYS A 411 -1.53 -10.61 35.23
C LYS A 411 -1.21 -9.23 35.83
N PRO A 412 -0.17 -8.49 35.40
CA PRO A 412 0.07 -7.13 35.90
C PRO A 412 -1.09 -6.17 35.60
N ALA A 413 -1.66 -6.26 34.40
CA ALA A 413 -2.84 -5.47 34.03
C ALA A 413 -4.04 -5.81 34.92
N PHE A 414 -4.29 -7.10 35.13
CA PHE A 414 -5.40 -7.53 35.97
C PHE A 414 -5.23 -7.11 37.42
N GLN A 415 -4.01 -7.18 37.96
CA GLN A 415 -3.76 -6.70 39.32
C GLN A 415 -4.04 -5.20 39.45
N GLN A 416 -3.56 -4.39 38.50
CA GLN A 416 -3.77 -2.94 38.53
C GLN A 416 -5.24 -2.55 38.35
N LEU A 417 -5.95 -3.27 37.47
CA LEU A 417 -7.37 -3.04 37.16
C LEU A 417 -8.32 -3.81 38.10
N GLN A 418 -7.79 -4.50 39.12
CA GLN A 418 -8.56 -5.32 40.07
C GLN A 418 -9.43 -6.41 39.41
N ILE A 419 -8.98 -6.93 38.26
CA ILE A 419 -9.59 -8.05 37.53
C ILE A 419 -9.14 -9.37 38.15
N SER A 420 -10.08 -10.30 38.36
CA SER A 420 -9.72 -11.64 38.86
C SER A 420 -8.91 -12.43 37.83
N SER A 421 -7.78 -12.99 38.24
CA SER A 421 -6.99 -13.95 37.44
C SER A 421 -7.38 -15.41 37.69
N GLN A 422 -8.40 -15.66 38.52
CA GLN A 422 -8.89 -17.03 38.79
C GLN A 422 -9.64 -17.56 37.58
N SER A 423 -9.15 -18.65 37.00
CA SER A 423 -9.65 -19.20 35.74
C SER A 423 -11.14 -19.58 35.74
N SER A 424 -11.71 -19.92 36.90
CA SER A 424 -13.15 -20.17 37.09
C SER A 424 -14.04 -18.96 36.81
N HIS A 425 -13.50 -17.75 36.84
CA HIS A 425 -14.24 -16.52 36.53
C HIS A 425 -14.24 -16.21 35.03
N TRP A 426 -13.53 -17.00 34.22
CA TRP A 426 -13.34 -16.77 32.79
C TRP A 426 -14.03 -17.85 31.96
N THR A 427 -14.73 -17.41 30.92
CA THR A 427 -15.32 -18.29 29.89
C THR A 427 -14.66 -17.99 28.56
N GLN A 428 -14.06 -19.01 27.93
CA GLN A 428 -13.49 -18.92 26.60
C GLN A 428 -14.49 -19.46 25.56
N PHE A 429 -14.79 -18.65 24.56
CA PHE A 429 -15.61 -19.02 23.42
C PHE A 429 -14.75 -19.33 22.20
N ARG A 430 -14.95 -20.52 21.62
CA ARG A 430 -14.47 -20.86 20.28
C ARG A 430 -15.66 -20.95 19.35
N GLN A 431 -15.82 -19.94 18.50
CA GLN A 431 -16.89 -19.88 17.52
C GLN A 431 -16.36 -20.15 16.11
N PHE A 432 -16.97 -21.07 15.36
CA PHE A 432 -16.60 -21.37 13.98
C PHE A 432 -17.81 -21.32 13.05
N HIS A 433 -17.67 -20.73 11.86
CA HIS A 433 -18.67 -20.81 10.79
C HIS A 433 -18.33 -21.97 9.85
N ASP A 434 -18.60 -23.19 10.32
CA ASP A 434 -18.10 -24.45 9.77
C ASP A 434 -19.17 -25.35 9.12
N TYR A 435 -20.45 -24.98 9.22
CA TYR A 435 -21.53 -25.69 8.51
C TYR A 435 -22.45 -24.75 7.73
N GLN A 436 -23.19 -25.34 6.80
CA GLN A 436 -24.12 -24.61 5.96
C GLN A 436 -25.40 -24.28 6.76
N ALA A 437 -25.75 -23.00 6.83
CA ALA A 437 -27.00 -22.54 7.42
C ALA A 437 -28.14 -22.48 6.39
N ARG A 438 -29.38 -22.69 6.85
CA ARG A 438 -30.61 -22.47 6.08
C ARG A 438 -31.67 -21.70 6.89
N PRO A 439 -31.39 -20.47 7.34
CA PRO A 439 -32.45 -19.61 7.88
C PRO A 439 -33.56 -19.42 6.82
N PRO A 440 -34.81 -19.09 7.22
CA PRO A 440 -36.06 -19.60 6.62
C PRO A 440 -36.24 -19.55 5.10
N ASN A 441 -35.46 -18.77 4.34
CA ASN A 441 -35.52 -18.72 2.87
C ASN A 441 -34.14 -18.55 2.19
N GLN A 442 -33.01 -18.68 2.90
CA GLN A 442 -31.69 -18.34 2.35
C GLN A 442 -30.62 -19.35 2.76
N ARG A 443 -29.74 -19.71 1.82
CA ARG A 443 -28.60 -20.61 2.07
C ARG A 443 -27.31 -19.81 2.24
N TYR A 444 -26.59 -20.06 3.33
CA TYR A 444 -25.24 -19.52 3.57
C TYR A 444 -24.24 -20.67 3.69
N LEU A 445 -23.18 -20.61 2.87
CA LEU A 445 -22.13 -21.64 2.89
C LEU A 445 -21.12 -21.33 3.99
N ALA A 446 -20.60 -22.39 4.62
CA ALA A 446 -19.53 -22.29 5.61
C ALA A 446 -18.33 -21.53 5.03
N THR A 447 -17.94 -20.46 5.72
CA THR A 447 -16.82 -19.60 5.32
C THR A 447 -15.53 -19.97 6.05
N GLY A 448 -15.61 -20.75 7.13
CA GLY A 448 -14.48 -21.02 8.01
C GLY A 448 -14.13 -19.83 8.92
N ALA A 449 -15.03 -18.85 9.06
CA ALA A 449 -14.87 -17.76 10.02
C ALA A 449 -14.61 -18.31 11.42
N LYS A 450 -13.77 -17.62 12.18
CA LYS A 450 -13.41 -18.00 13.55
C LYS A 450 -13.45 -16.78 14.45
N PHE A 451 -14.09 -16.91 15.60
CA PHE A 451 -14.03 -15.91 16.66
C PHE A 451 -13.63 -16.57 17.97
N LEU A 452 -12.46 -16.20 18.48
CA LEU A 452 -11.93 -16.64 19.76
C LEU A 452 -11.90 -15.46 20.73
N ASN A 453 -12.70 -15.56 21.78
CA ASN A 453 -12.80 -14.53 22.79
C ASN A 453 -12.89 -15.15 24.18
N THR A 454 -12.37 -14.46 25.18
CA THR A 454 -12.42 -14.87 26.58
C THR A 454 -13.08 -13.76 27.40
N ILE A 455 -14.04 -14.12 28.23
CA ILE A 455 -14.91 -13.18 28.95
C ILE A 455 -14.80 -13.42 30.46
N ASN A 456 -14.60 -12.35 31.22
CA ASN A 456 -14.83 -12.33 32.67
C ASN A 456 -15.97 -11.35 32.94
N TYR A 457 -17.16 -11.89 33.15
CA TYR A 457 -18.37 -11.09 33.27
C TYR A 457 -18.40 -10.28 34.57
N ASP A 458 -17.97 -10.87 35.68
CA ASP A 458 -17.97 -10.21 36.99
C ASP A 458 -17.02 -9.01 37.03
N SER A 459 -15.88 -9.10 36.35
CA SER A 459 -14.91 -8.01 36.23
C SER A 459 -15.12 -7.13 34.99
N GLY A 460 -16.19 -7.34 34.20
CA GLY A 460 -16.46 -6.47 33.05
C GLY A 460 -15.51 -6.61 31.86
N VAL A 461 -14.84 -7.75 31.71
CA VAL A 461 -13.72 -7.91 30.77
C VAL A 461 -14.06 -8.77 29.57
N ILE A 462 -13.65 -8.29 28.39
CA ILE A 462 -13.57 -9.04 27.14
C ILE A 462 -12.12 -9.05 26.67
N ILE A 463 -11.59 -10.24 26.35
CA ILE A 463 -10.32 -10.42 25.63
C ILE A 463 -10.65 -11.00 24.27
N ALA A 464 -10.45 -10.22 23.23
CA ALA A 464 -10.53 -10.68 21.86
C ALA A 464 -9.15 -11.15 21.39
N GLU A 465 -9.06 -12.44 21.08
CA GLU A 465 -7.83 -13.10 20.64
C GLU A 465 -7.88 -13.24 19.12
N ASP A 466 -8.16 -14.45 18.63
CA ASP A 466 -8.09 -14.82 17.22
C ASP A 466 -9.44 -14.67 16.52
N ASN A 467 -9.62 -13.57 15.79
CA ASN A 467 -10.92 -13.17 15.22
C ASN A 467 -10.82 -12.88 13.71
N TYR A 468 -11.28 -13.82 12.89
CA TYR A 468 -11.35 -13.71 11.43
C TYR A 468 -12.79 -13.81 10.94
N GLY A 469 -13.28 -12.69 10.40
CA GLY A 469 -14.65 -12.60 9.91
C GLY A 469 -14.92 -13.43 8.64
N PRO A 470 -16.21 -13.72 8.34
CA PRO A 470 -16.61 -14.50 7.17
C PRO A 470 -16.11 -13.98 5.82
N VAL A 471 -16.02 -12.65 5.64
CA VAL A 471 -15.52 -12.06 4.39
C VAL A 471 -14.06 -12.44 4.17
N PHE A 472 -13.21 -12.23 5.17
CA PHE A 472 -11.78 -12.55 5.10
C PHE A 472 -11.53 -14.05 4.92
N MET A 473 -12.17 -14.90 5.73
CA MET A 473 -11.95 -16.35 5.60
C MET A 473 -12.44 -16.92 4.27
N ASN A 474 -13.47 -16.33 3.66
CA ASN A 474 -13.94 -16.73 2.33
C ASN A 474 -12.92 -16.41 1.22
N THR A 475 -12.09 -15.35 1.35
CA THR A 475 -11.04 -15.05 0.36
C THR A 475 -9.87 -16.02 0.42
N LEU A 476 -9.64 -16.65 1.58
CA LEU A 476 -8.57 -17.64 1.78
C LEU A 476 -8.94 -19.05 1.31
N GLN A 477 -10.19 -19.30 0.91
CA GLN A 477 -10.59 -20.63 0.45
C GLN A 477 -10.08 -20.94 -0.97
N PRO A 478 -9.62 -22.16 -1.28
CA PRO A 478 -9.12 -22.56 -2.60
C PRO A 478 -10.11 -22.33 -3.76
N ARG A 479 -11.42 -22.30 -3.44
CA ARG A 479 -12.50 -21.83 -4.31
C ARG A 479 -13.44 -21.02 -3.42
N PRO A 480 -13.50 -19.67 -3.53
CA PRO A 480 -14.43 -18.87 -2.74
C PRO A 480 -15.86 -19.38 -2.95
N LYS A 481 -16.41 -20.02 -1.93
CA LYS A 481 -17.69 -20.74 -2.04
C LYS A 481 -18.86 -19.78 -2.11
N ALA A 482 -18.76 -18.65 -1.40
CA ALA A 482 -19.76 -17.60 -1.39
C ALA A 482 -19.25 -16.39 -2.20
N LYS A 483 -19.44 -16.40 -3.53
CA LYS A 483 -19.10 -15.22 -4.36
C LYS A 483 -19.97 -14.00 -4.04
N ASP A 484 -21.26 -14.21 -3.75
CA ASP A 484 -22.22 -13.09 -3.55
C ASP A 484 -23.09 -13.21 -2.29
N ARG A 485 -22.87 -14.21 -1.43
CA ARG A 485 -23.80 -14.55 -0.31
C ARG A 485 -23.08 -14.89 0.99
N ILE A 486 -22.39 -13.91 1.56
CA ILE A 486 -21.80 -14.02 2.91
C ILE A 486 -22.91 -13.95 3.97
N VAL A 487 -22.76 -14.73 5.04
CA VAL A 487 -23.65 -14.73 6.21
C VAL A 487 -23.81 -13.30 6.77
N PRO A 488 -25.02 -12.85 7.14
CA PRO A 488 -25.23 -11.47 7.61
C PRO A 488 -24.75 -11.26 9.06
N LEU A 489 -24.84 -12.27 9.92
CA LEU A 489 -24.17 -12.29 11.24
C LEU A 489 -22.66 -12.51 11.01
N ARG A 490 -21.92 -11.43 10.78
CA ARG A 490 -20.51 -11.48 10.35
C ARG A 490 -19.58 -10.53 11.09
N GLN A 491 -20.13 -9.58 11.83
CA GLN A 491 -19.35 -8.58 12.54
C GLN A 491 -18.93 -9.13 13.91
N TRP A 492 -17.70 -8.82 14.31
CA TRP A 492 -17.20 -9.21 15.64
C TRP A 492 -18.06 -8.60 16.75
N SER A 493 -18.54 -7.36 16.60
CA SER A 493 -19.41 -6.66 17.56
C SER A 493 -20.66 -7.48 17.93
N ASP A 494 -21.33 -8.04 16.93
CA ASP A 494 -22.53 -8.86 17.16
C ASP A 494 -22.18 -10.20 17.79
N VAL A 495 -21.15 -10.88 17.28
CA VAL A 495 -20.75 -12.19 17.81
C VAL A 495 -20.30 -12.09 19.27
N ILE A 496 -19.50 -11.08 19.63
CA ILE A 496 -19.05 -10.90 21.01
C ILE A 496 -20.19 -10.45 21.93
N PHE A 497 -21.14 -9.64 21.45
CA PHE A 497 -22.33 -9.28 22.21
C PHE A 497 -23.14 -10.53 22.59
N LEU A 498 -23.37 -11.43 21.63
CA LEU A 498 -24.08 -12.67 21.88
C LEU A 498 -23.35 -13.56 22.90
N GLN A 499 -22.01 -13.64 22.82
CA GLN A 499 -21.19 -14.36 23.81
C GLN A 499 -21.23 -13.72 25.20
N TRP A 500 -21.20 -12.39 25.29
CA TRP A 500 -21.34 -11.65 26.53
C TRP A 500 -22.69 -11.92 27.19
N ARG A 501 -23.78 -11.84 26.40
CA ARG A 501 -25.14 -12.13 26.86
C ARG A 501 -25.28 -13.56 27.37
N GLU A 502 -24.69 -14.53 26.68
CA GLU A 502 -24.72 -15.93 27.12
C GLU A 502 -23.91 -16.14 28.41
N THR A 503 -22.77 -15.47 28.56
CA THR A 503 -21.98 -15.51 29.80
C THR A 503 -22.77 -14.93 30.97
N ALA A 504 -23.43 -13.79 30.75
CA ALA A 504 -24.30 -13.17 31.75
C ALA A 504 -25.43 -14.12 32.20
N ARG A 505 -26.10 -14.73 31.22
CA ARG A 505 -27.21 -15.68 31.45
C ARG A 505 -26.75 -16.89 32.27
N THR A 506 -25.61 -17.48 31.90
CA THR A 506 -25.08 -18.69 32.55
C THR A 506 -24.52 -18.43 33.95
N GLN A 507 -23.88 -17.27 34.18
CA GLN A 507 -23.27 -16.95 35.47
C GLN A 507 -24.23 -16.32 36.48
N THR A 508 -25.19 -15.49 36.04
CA THR A 508 -26.09 -14.76 36.95
C THR A 508 -27.52 -15.27 37.00
N GLY A 509 -27.87 -16.25 36.15
CA GLY A 509 -29.23 -16.79 36.07
C GLY A 509 -30.27 -15.83 35.48
N GLY A 510 -29.83 -14.68 34.94
CA GLY A 510 -30.71 -13.66 34.35
C GLY A 510 -29.97 -12.70 33.41
N LEU A 511 -30.72 -11.81 32.76
CA LEU A 511 -30.18 -10.77 31.86
C LEU A 511 -30.19 -9.37 32.50
N SER A 512 -30.39 -9.30 33.82
CA SER A 512 -30.75 -8.07 34.54
C SER A 512 -29.63 -7.04 34.66
N SER A 513 -28.40 -7.29 34.19
CA SER A 513 -27.40 -6.22 34.03
C SER A 513 -26.28 -6.54 33.03
N LEU A 514 -26.58 -6.48 31.73
CA LEU A 514 -25.55 -6.58 30.67
C LEU A 514 -24.59 -5.37 30.63
N ARG A 515 -24.79 -4.36 31.50
CA ARG A 515 -24.10 -3.07 31.53
C ARG A 515 -22.67 -3.09 32.08
N ARG A 516 -22.19 -4.26 32.52
CA ARG A 516 -20.91 -4.39 33.23
C ARG A 516 -19.67 -4.34 32.34
N ILE A 517 -19.79 -4.24 31.01
CA ILE A 517 -18.63 -4.19 30.12
C ILE A 517 -17.86 -2.89 30.38
N GLU A 518 -16.59 -3.02 30.80
CA GLU A 518 -15.70 -1.92 31.18
C GLU A 518 -14.32 -2.03 30.52
N HIS A 519 -13.85 -3.26 30.31
CA HIS A 519 -12.49 -3.53 29.83
C HIS A 519 -12.52 -4.39 28.57
N VAL A 520 -11.95 -3.89 27.46
CA VAL A 520 -11.81 -4.66 26.23
C VAL A 520 -10.36 -4.73 25.78
N LEU A 521 -9.81 -5.93 25.71
CA LEU A 521 -8.45 -6.19 25.26
C LEU A 521 -8.46 -6.83 23.87
N ARG A 522 -7.53 -6.41 23.01
CA ARG A 522 -7.20 -7.09 21.75
C ARG A 522 -5.83 -7.73 21.92
N ASP A 523 -5.83 -9.05 22.11
CA ASP A 523 -4.62 -9.84 22.33
C ASP A 523 -3.88 -10.13 21.02
N ALA A 524 -2.55 -10.10 21.08
CA ALA A 524 -1.65 -10.55 20.01
C ALA A 524 -2.04 -10.07 18.59
N ILE A 525 -2.23 -8.76 18.42
CA ILE A 525 -2.69 -8.16 17.16
C ILE A 525 -1.70 -8.47 16.03
N ALA A 526 -2.22 -9.06 14.94
CA ALA A 526 -1.49 -9.36 13.71
C ALA A 526 -1.95 -8.52 12.50
N ASN A 527 -3.00 -7.70 12.65
CA ASN A 527 -3.50 -6.84 11.59
C ASN A 527 -2.50 -5.71 11.31
N GLN A 528 -1.91 -5.72 10.13
CA GLN A 528 -0.80 -4.82 9.78
C GLN A 528 -1.20 -3.33 9.79
N GLU A 529 -2.41 -2.99 9.32
CA GLU A 529 -2.91 -1.60 9.33
C GLU A 529 -3.01 -1.05 10.76
N THR A 530 -3.51 -1.86 11.71
CA THR A 530 -3.54 -1.49 13.13
C THR A 530 -2.12 -1.36 13.70
N ILE A 531 -1.22 -2.30 13.38
CA ILE A 531 0.18 -2.25 13.87
C ILE A 531 0.90 -1.01 13.35
N GLU A 532 0.75 -0.66 12.07
CA GLU A 532 1.34 0.55 11.49
C GLU A 532 0.84 1.82 12.18
N LEU A 533 -0.47 1.87 12.46
CA LEU A 533 -1.05 2.97 13.22
C LEU A 533 -0.49 3.05 14.64
N MET A 534 -0.37 1.92 15.35
CA MET A 534 0.21 1.87 16.69
C MET A 534 1.68 2.31 16.70
N ARG A 535 2.49 1.87 15.72
CA ARG A 535 3.88 2.33 15.55
C ARG A 535 3.95 3.84 15.42
N SER A 536 3.08 4.42 14.58
CA SER A 536 2.97 5.88 14.42
C SER A 536 2.55 6.59 15.71
N MET A 537 1.62 6.03 16.46
CA MET A 537 1.15 6.60 17.72
C MET A 537 2.26 6.66 18.76
N ILE A 538 3.03 5.57 18.92
CA ILE A 538 4.02 5.44 19.99
C ILE A 538 5.43 5.90 19.59
N GLY A 539 5.69 6.14 18.30
CA GLY A 539 7.02 6.56 17.85
C GLY A 539 8.04 5.42 17.73
N LYS A 540 7.61 4.15 17.80
CA LYS A 540 8.49 2.96 17.83
C LYS A 540 8.14 1.94 16.76
N GLU A 541 9.16 1.38 16.11
CA GLU A 541 9.02 0.36 15.07
C GLU A 541 8.62 -1.01 15.65
N LYS A 542 9.17 -1.33 16.83
CA LYS A 542 8.98 -2.59 17.54
C LYS A 542 8.80 -2.28 19.02
N LEU A 543 7.98 -3.10 19.67
CA LEU A 543 7.89 -3.13 21.12
C LEU A 543 9.08 -3.91 21.69
N ASP A 544 9.50 -3.53 22.88
CA ASP A 544 10.52 -4.23 23.66
C ASP A 544 9.97 -4.68 25.03
N ASP A 545 10.80 -5.32 25.85
CA ASP A 545 10.40 -5.81 27.17
C ASP A 545 10.04 -4.68 28.15
N GLY A 546 10.52 -3.45 27.91
CA GLY A 546 10.17 -2.26 28.67
C GLY A 546 8.79 -1.70 28.34
N ASP A 547 8.19 -2.13 27.23
CA ASP A 547 6.87 -1.66 26.78
C ASP A 547 5.70 -2.54 27.29
N GLN A 548 5.92 -3.37 28.30
CA GLN A 548 4.86 -4.14 28.95
C GLN A 548 3.80 -3.22 29.60
N TRP A 549 2.69 -3.82 30.04
CA TRP A 549 1.60 -3.09 30.70
C TRP A 549 2.13 -2.12 31.80
N PRO A 550 1.66 -0.85 31.85
CA PRO A 550 0.53 -0.27 31.10
C PRO A 550 0.88 0.28 29.71
N GLY A 551 2.14 0.22 29.30
CA GLY A 551 2.61 0.75 28.02
C GLY A 551 2.26 2.22 27.79
N PHE A 552 1.93 2.55 26.55
CA PHE A 552 1.58 3.89 26.11
C PHE A 552 0.08 4.10 26.23
N HIS A 553 -0.37 5.17 26.87
CA HIS A 553 -1.80 5.43 27.03
C HIS A 553 -2.21 6.78 26.45
N TYR A 554 -3.42 6.83 25.91
CA TYR A 554 -4.05 8.03 25.37
C TYR A 554 -5.47 8.12 25.89
N ARG A 555 -5.97 9.33 26.14
CA ARG A 555 -7.31 9.58 26.67
C ARG A 555 -8.07 10.55 25.78
N TYR A 556 -9.40 10.46 25.79
CA TYR A 556 -10.23 11.39 25.04
C TYR A 556 -9.95 12.83 25.52
N PRO A 557 -9.82 13.83 24.62
CA PRO A 557 -10.10 13.80 23.18
C PRO A 557 -8.88 13.59 22.27
N ASP A 558 -7.79 12.96 22.72
CA ASP A 558 -6.56 12.78 21.93
C ASP A 558 -6.82 12.10 20.57
N ALA A 559 -6.34 12.70 19.48
CA ALA A 559 -6.39 12.12 18.13
C ALA A 559 -5.86 10.68 18.03
N LYS A 560 -4.86 10.30 18.83
CA LYS A 560 -4.32 8.93 18.88
C LYS A 560 -5.35 7.95 19.44
N LEU A 561 -6.12 8.35 20.46
CA LEU A 561 -7.26 7.55 20.93
C LEU A 561 -8.29 7.39 19.82
N LYS A 562 -8.68 8.49 19.17
CA LYS A 562 -9.63 8.45 18.05
C LYS A 562 -9.12 7.49 16.96
N ALA A 563 -7.84 7.58 16.61
CA ALA A 563 -7.23 6.70 15.62
C ALA A 563 -7.30 5.22 16.03
N ALA A 564 -7.00 4.90 17.30
CA ALA A 564 -7.13 3.54 17.80
C ALA A 564 -8.57 3.01 17.68
N VAL A 565 -9.57 3.85 17.99
CA VAL A 565 -11.00 3.53 17.81
C VAL A 565 -11.35 3.32 16.34
N GLY A 566 -10.81 4.11 15.42
CA GLY A 566 -11.05 3.98 13.98
C GLY A 566 -10.33 2.79 13.31
N SER A 567 -9.33 2.22 13.96
CA SER A 567 -8.54 1.10 13.45
C SER A 567 -9.38 -0.17 13.21
N PRO A 568 -8.93 -1.09 12.33
CA PRO A 568 -9.58 -2.40 12.15
C PRO A 568 -9.77 -3.22 13.43
N ASN A 569 -8.88 -3.06 14.42
CA ASN A 569 -8.98 -3.78 15.69
C ASN A 569 -9.75 -3.01 16.78
N GLY A 570 -10.00 -1.71 16.63
CA GLY A 570 -10.77 -0.90 17.57
C GLY A 570 -12.23 -0.68 17.16
N ASN A 571 -12.53 -0.59 15.86
CA ASN A 571 -13.86 -0.17 15.41
C ASN A 571 -14.98 -1.13 15.82
N GLY A 572 -14.70 -2.43 15.94
CA GLY A 572 -15.65 -3.42 16.40
C GLY A 572 -16.11 -3.18 17.84
N ILE A 573 -15.27 -2.56 18.66
CA ILE A 573 -15.60 -2.19 20.05
C ILE A 573 -16.57 -1.02 20.05
N ALA A 574 -16.33 -0.02 19.18
CA ALA A 574 -17.25 1.09 19.01
C ALA A 574 -18.62 0.63 18.50
N TRP A 575 -18.65 -0.26 17.50
CA TRP A 575 -19.90 -0.84 17.00
C TRP A 575 -20.64 -1.67 18.06
N LEU A 576 -19.92 -2.45 18.87
CA LEU A 576 -20.49 -3.20 19.99
C LEU A 576 -21.28 -2.27 20.91
N VAL A 577 -20.65 -1.19 21.38
CA VAL A 577 -21.32 -0.31 22.35
C VAL A 577 -22.30 0.66 21.71
N ALA A 578 -22.14 0.96 20.42
CA ALA A 578 -23.06 1.84 19.71
C ALA A 578 -24.38 1.14 19.32
N GLN A 579 -24.36 -0.14 18.95
CA GLN A 579 -25.55 -0.85 18.43
C GLN A 579 -26.33 -1.63 19.49
N HIS A 580 -25.73 -1.86 20.67
CA HIS A 580 -26.33 -2.66 21.76
C HIS A 580 -26.62 -1.82 23.01
N LYS A 581 -26.81 -0.49 22.84
CA LYS A 581 -27.02 0.46 23.95
C LYS A 581 -28.26 0.17 24.79
N ALA A 582 -29.31 -0.37 24.18
CA ALA A 582 -30.54 -0.72 24.89
C ALA A 582 -30.27 -1.81 25.95
N GLU A 583 -29.33 -2.70 25.66
CA GLU A 583 -28.95 -3.82 26.50
C GLU A 583 -27.82 -3.47 27.48
N ILE A 584 -26.76 -2.82 27.01
CA ILE A 584 -25.54 -2.59 27.80
C ILE A 584 -25.43 -1.16 28.36
N GLY A 585 -26.38 -0.29 28.07
CA GLY A 585 -26.32 1.13 28.40
C GLY A 585 -25.47 1.94 27.43
N MET A 586 -25.51 3.27 27.57
CA MET A 586 -24.66 4.17 26.79
C MET A 586 -23.24 4.13 27.35
N LYS A 587 -22.31 3.55 26.58
CA LYS A 587 -20.88 3.49 26.91
C LYS A 587 -20.06 4.32 25.93
N LEU A 588 -18.97 4.91 26.42
CA LEU A 588 -17.98 5.64 25.63
C LEU A 588 -16.60 5.00 25.81
N ILE A 589 -15.75 5.12 24.79
CA ILE A 589 -14.33 4.79 24.89
C ILE A 589 -13.58 6.05 25.30
N ASP A 590 -12.99 6.07 26.49
CA ASP A 590 -12.30 7.26 27.04
C ASP A 590 -10.78 7.08 27.23
N GLN A 591 -10.29 5.84 27.17
CA GLN A 591 -8.87 5.51 27.27
C GLN A 591 -8.50 4.34 26.37
N VAL A 592 -7.32 4.43 25.76
CA VAL A 592 -6.64 3.31 25.09
C VAL A 592 -5.22 3.16 25.62
N ASN A 593 -4.76 1.92 25.75
CA ASN A 593 -3.36 1.58 26.01
C ASN A 593 -2.81 0.70 24.88
N ILE A 594 -1.59 0.98 24.43
CA ILE A 594 -0.77 0.13 23.54
C ILE A 594 0.37 -0.44 24.37
N PHE A 595 0.53 -1.76 24.38
CA PHE A 595 1.56 -2.41 25.18
C PHE A 595 2.04 -3.74 24.60
N ASN A 596 3.19 -4.20 25.09
CA ASN A 596 3.73 -5.53 24.84
C ASN A 596 3.07 -6.55 25.77
N CYS A 597 2.29 -7.46 25.20
CA CYS A 597 1.66 -8.58 25.90
C CYS A 597 2.35 -9.93 25.64
N GLY A 598 3.51 -9.91 24.97
CA GLY A 598 4.33 -11.09 24.70
C GLY A 598 5.38 -11.31 25.80
N SER A 599 5.79 -12.57 25.99
CA SER A 599 6.86 -12.95 26.92
C SER A 599 8.18 -13.24 26.18
N ALA A 600 8.19 -14.23 25.29
CA ALA A 600 9.39 -14.62 24.53
C ALA A 600 9.60 -13.83 23.24
N LYS A 601 8.51 -13.30 22.67
CA LYS A 601 8.52 -12.45 21.48
C LYS A 601 7.54 -11.30 21.72
N PRO A 602 7.94 -10.04 21.48
CA PRO A 602 7.04 -8.91 21.64
C PRO A 602 5.77 -9.08 20.79
N LYS A 603 4.62 -8.78 21.38
CA LYS A 603 3.31 -8.82 20.73
C LYS A 603 2.56 -7.53 20.98
N TRP A 604 2.01 -6.96 19.94
CA TRP A 604 1.19 -5.75 20.05
C TRP A 604 -0.17 -6.08 20.65
N CYS A 605 -0.53 -5.37 21.72
CA CYS A 605 -1.83 -5.45 22.34
C CYS A 605 -2.46 -4.06 22.49
N LEU A 606 -3.79 -4.02 22.40
CA LEU A 606 -4.59 -2.85 22.73
C LEU A 606 -5.47 -3.17 23.94
N TYR A 607 -5.60 -2.21 24.84
CA TYR A 607 -6.63 -2.18 25.88
C TYR A 607 -7.48 -0.94 25.67
N PHE A 608 -8.80 -1.09 25.76
CA PHE A 608 -9.77 -0.02 25.74
C PHE A 608 -10.54 -0.02 27.05
N HIS A 609 -10.64 1.14 27.69
CA HIS A 609 -11.53 1.37 28.81
C HIS A 609 -12.85 1.94 28.30
N LEU A 610 -13.96 1.44 28.86
CA LEU A 610 -15.30 1.90 28.59
C LEU A 610 -15.89 2.55 29.85
N SER A 611 -16.32 3.80 29.74
CA SER A 611 -17.06 4.48 30.80
C SER A 611 -18.53 4.64 30.42
N ASP A 612 -19.39 4.77 31.43
CA ASP A 612 -20.77 5.22 31.19
C ASP A 612 -20.76 6.64 30.64
N ALA A 613 -21.59 6.90 29.64
CA ALA A 613 -21.82 8.26 29.17
C ALA A 613 -22.44 9.08 30.32
N PRO A 614 -22.09 10.39 30.47
CA PRO A 614 -22.74 11.24 31.44
C PRO A 614 -24.25 11.24 31.21
N ASP A 615 -25.04 10.94 32.24
CA ASP A 615 -26.50 10.95 32.15
C ASP A 615 -26.97 12.31 31.63
N SER A 616 -27.64 12.32 30.47
CA SER A 616 -28.21 13.52 29.86
C SER A 616 -29.42 14.08 30.62
N SER A 617 -29.69 13.61 31.84
CA SER A 617 -30.79 14.05 32.71
C SER A 617 -30.42 15.22 33.64
N GLY A 618 -29.40 16.01 33.29
CA GLY A 618 -28.84 17.06 34.15
C GLY A 618 -28.64 18.43 33.49
N VAL A 619 -29.42 18.78 32.46
CA VAL A 619 -29.54 20.15 31.94
C VAL A 619 -30.99 20.58 31.94
#